data_AF-A0A366JIC2-F1
#
_entry.id   AF-A0A366JIC2-F1
#
_cell.length_a   1.000
_cell.length_b   1.000
_cell.length_c   1.000
_cell.angle_alpha   90.00
_cell.angle_beta   90.00
_cell.angle_gamma   90.00
#
_symmetry.space_group_name_H-M   'P 1'
#
loop_
_entity.id
_entity.type
_entity.pdbx_description
1 polymer ?
#
loop_
_entity_poly.entity_id
_entity_poly.type
_entity_poly.pdbx_seq_one_letter_code
_entity_poly.pdbx_strand_id
1 'polypeptide(L)'
;MKVKIFLAVLVISIVLAGCGQADSNDEAALKAENIKELVNDYSAGNIKSESASITSQQLVVKKADGEELVYDLPKEEFFVSIAPYVNETHP
;
A
#
# COMPACT_ATOMS: atom_id res chain seq x y z
N MET A 1 20.28 22.26 -44.20
CA MET A 1 20.65 21.03 -43.44
C MET A 1 20.56 21.20 -41.92
N LYS A 2 20.88 22.38 -41.37
CA LYS A 2 20.84 22.66 -39.92
C LYS A 2 19.44 22.55 -39.29
N VAL A 3 18.39 22.99 -39.99
CA VAL A 3 16.99 22.91 -39.52
C VAL A 3 16.48 21.48 -39.41
N LYS A 4 16.91 20.58 -40.32
CA LYS A 4 16.52 19.16 -40.28
C LYS A 4 17.16 18.41 -39.11
N ILE A 5 18.38 18.83 -38.72
CA ILE A 5 19.08 18.31 -37.53
C ILE A 5 18.39 18.77 -36.24
N PHE A 6 17.96 20.04 -36.16
CA PHE A 6 17.20 20.53 -35.01
C PHE A 6 15.85 19.81 -34.82
N LEU A 7 15.15 19.50 -35.92
CA LEU A 7 13.87 18.79 -35.85
C LEU A 7 14.04 17.33 -35.37
N ALA A 8 15.13 16.67 -35.76
CA ALA A 8 15.41 15.29 -35.34
C ALA A 8 15.77 15.19 -33.85
N VAL A 9 16.47 16.18 -33.29
CA VAL A 9 16.82 16.23 -31.86
C VAL A 9 15.57 16.45 -31.00
N LEU A 10 14.62 17.28 -31.45
CA LEU A 10 13.37 17.55 -30.72
C LEU A 10 12.47 16.31 -30.59
N VAL A 11 12.44 15.47 -31.63
CA VAL A 11 11.64 14.22 -31.63
C VAL A 11 12.24 13.16 -30.70
N ILE A 12 13.56 13.09 -30.60
CA ILE A 12 14.26 12.16 -29.68
C ILE A 12 13.98 12.49 -28.21
N SER A 13 13.86 13.78 -27.86
CA SER A 13 13.55 14.20 -26.49
C SER A 13 12.15 13.76 -26.02
N ILE A 14 11.19 13.61 -26.93
CA ILE A 14 9.82 13.19 -26.61
C ILE A 14 9.76 11.68 -26.34
N VAL A 15 10.61 10.88 -27.00
CA VAL A 15 10.67 9.43 -26.81
C VAL A 15 11.31 9.05 -25.46
N LEU A 16 12.27 9.84 -24.96
CA LEU A 16 12.89 9.61 -23.65
C LEU A 16 11.98 9.93 -22.47
N ALA A 17 10.98 10.81 -22.62
CA ALA A 17 10.01 11.10 -21.58
C ALA A 17 9.00 9.95 -21.33
N GLY A 18 8.89 8.99 -22.26
CA GLY A 18 7.96 7.86 -22.18
C GLY A 18 8.51 6.62 -21.46
N CYS A 19 9.83 6.54 -21.20
CA CYS A 19 10.43 5.44 -20.43
C CYS A 19 10.50 5.73 -18.92
N GLY A 20 9.90 6.84 -18.49
CA GLY A 20 9.70 7.19 -17.08
C GLY A 20 8.40 6.65 -16.50
N GLN A 21 7.79 5.62 -17.11
CA GLN A 21 6.81 4.81 -16.39
C GLN A 21 7.57 3.91 -15.41
N ALA A 22 8.15 4.55 -14.40
CA ALA A 22 8.19 3.94 -13.10
C ALA A 22 6.73 3.61 -12.80
N ASP A 23 6.40 2.33 -12.75
CA ASP A 23 5.21 1.86 -12.08
C ASP A 23 5.07 2.71 -10.83
N SER A 24 4.00 3.50 -10.78
CA SER A 24 3.67 4.37 -9.66
C SER A 24 3.30 3.48 -8.49
N ASN A 25 4.32 2.83 -7.94
CA ASN A 25 4.32 2.07 -6.70
C ASN A 25 4.89 2.95 -5.57
N ASP A 26 5.15 4.22 -5.84
CA ASP A 26 5.48 5.23 -4.81
C ASP A 26 4.37 5.36 -3.78
N GLU A 27 3.11 5.14 -4.17
CA GLU A 27 1.98 5.04 -3.25
C GLU A 27 2.09 3.82 -2.31
N ALA A 28 2.67 2.69 -2.74
CA ALA A 28 2.83 1.50 -1.91
C ALA A 28 4.11 1.54 -1.08
N ALA A 29 5.19 2.12 -1.61
CA ALA A 29 6.45 2.29 -0.89
C ALA A 29 6.32 3.28 0.29
N LEU A 30 5.53 4.34 0.14
CA LEU A 30 5.21 5.27 1.24
C LEU A 30 4.23 4.68 2.27
N LYS A 31 3.38 3.70 1.88
CA LYS A 31 2.42 3.04 2.77
C LYS A 31 3.04 1.91 3.61
N ALA A 32 4.08 1.25 3.10
CA ALA A 32 4.78 0.18 3.83
C ALA A 32 5.47 0.69 5.10
N GLU A 33 5.97 1.92 5.12
CA GLU A 33 6.66 2.48 6.30
C GLU A 33 5.68 2.74 7.47
N ASN A 34 4.39 2.95 7.15
CA ASN A 34 3.34 3.25 8.12
C ASN A 34 2.42 2.05 8.44
N ILE A 35 2.60 0.89 7.78
CA ILE A 35 1.69 -0.26 7.95
C ILE A 35 1.68 -0.79 9.39
N LYS A 36 2.81 -0.71 10.10
CA LYS A 36 2.91 -1.12 11.50
C LYS A 36 2.08 -0.24 12.43
N GLU A 37 2.13 1.07 12.21
CA GLU A 37 1.32 2.04 12.96
C GLU A 37 -0.17 1.84 12.65
N LEU A 38 -0.50 1.64 11.37
CA LEU A 38 -1.88 1.38 10.94
C LEU A 38 -2.45 0.10 11.57
N VAL A 39 -1.72 -1.02 11.55
CA VAL A 39 -2.14 -2.27 12.21
C VAL A 39 -2.30 -2.06 13.71
N ASN A 40 -1.38 -1.34 14.35
CA ASN A 40 -1.46 -1.03 15.77
C ASN A 40 -2.72 -0.20 16.10
N ASP A 41 -3.01 0.82 15.31
CA ASP A 41 -4.16 1.69 15.56
C ASP A 41 -5.51 0.99 15.37
N TYR A 42 -5.62 0.10 14.38
CA TYR A 42 -6.80 -0.75 14.25
C TYR A 42 -6.90 -1.77 15.40
N SER A 43 -5.79 -2.38 15.80
CA SER A 43 -5.76 -3.38 16.87
C SER A 43 -6.09 -2.78 18.24
N ALA A 44 -5.66 -1.54 18.50
CA ALA A 44 -5.98 -0.78 19.70
C ALA A 44 -7.38 -0.15 19.65
N GLY A 45 -8.04 -0.14 18.49
CA GLY A 45 -9.35 0.47 18.29
C GLY A 45 -9.33 2.01 18.24
N ASN A 46 -8.16 2.61 17.97
CA ASN A 46 -7.94 4.05 17.81
C ASN A 46 -8.64 4.59 16.56
N ILE A 47 -8.69 3.79 15.50
CA ILE A 47 -9.39 4.10 14.25
C ILE A 47 -10.70 3.30 14.21
N LYS A 48 -11.78 3.93 13.74
CA LYS A 48 -13.07 3.26 13.50
C LYS A 48 -13.24 2.93 12.03
N SER A 49 -13.67 1.71 11.75
CA SER A 49 -14.10 1.23 10.44
C SER A 49 -15.31 0.31 10.62
N GLU A 50 -15.94 -0.13 9.52
CA GLU A 50 -16.99 -1.15 9.59
C GLU A 50 -16.36 -2.50 10.00
N SER A 51 -15.22 -2.84 9.38
CA SER A 51 -14.40 -3.97 9.78
C SER A 51 -12.94 -3.75 9.40
N ALA A 52 -12.06 -4.51 10.07
CA ALA A 52 -10.66 -4.65 9.70
C ALA A 52 -10.25 -6.10 9.99
N SER A 53 -9.61 -6.76 9.03
CA SER A 53 -9.09 -8.11 9.16
C SER A 53 -7.67 -8.18 8.59
N ILE A 54 -6.85 -9.06 9.16
CA ILE A 54 -5.44 -9.18 8.78
C ILE A 54 -5.08 -10.65 8.57
N THR A 55 -4.27 -10.90 7.55
CA THR A 55 -3.67 -12.20 7.23
C THR A 55 -2.15 -12.10 7.32
N SER A 56 -1.42 -13.17 6.97
CA SER A 56 0.04 -13.10 6.89
C SER A 56 0.56 -12.19 5.77
N GLN A 57 -0.29 -11.79 4.82
CA GLN A 57 0.13 -11.08 3.60
C GLN A 57 -0.56 -9.75 3.43
N GLN A 58 -1.75 -9.55 4.01
CA GLN A 58 -2.58 -8.39 3.75
C GLN A 58 -3.36 -7.92 4.97
N LEU A 59 -3.55 -6.61 5.07
CA LEU A 59 -4.56 -5.96 5.90
C LEU A 59 -5.72 -5.53 4.99
N VAL A 60 -6.94 -5.94 5.31
CA VAL A 60 -8.18 -5.58 4.60
C VAL A 60 -9.06 -4.75 5.52
N VAL A 61 -9.43 -3.54 5.09
CA VAL A 61 -10.25 -2.61 5.85
C VAL A 61 -11.50 -2.28 5.06
N LYS A 62 -12.68 -2.48 5.66
CA LYS A 62 -13.96 -2.04 5.11
C LYS A 62 -14.42 -0.77 5.83
N LYS A 63 -14.56 0.32 5.09
CA LYS A 63 -15.07 1.60 5.61
C LYS A 63 -16.59 1.60 5.70
N ALA A 64 -17.14 2.54 6.46
CA ALA A 64 -18.57 2.66 6.70
C ALA A 64 -19.39 3.03 5.45
N ASP A 65 -18.75 3.60 4.42
CA ASP A 65 -19.36 3.91 3.12
C ASP A 65 -19.34 2.71 2.15
N GLY A 66 -18.81 1.56 2.59
CA GLY A 66 -18.67 0.35 1.80
C GLY A 66 -17.39 0.27 0.98
N GLU A 67 -16.50 1.28 1.03
CA GLU A 67 -15.18 1.21 0.39
C GLU A 67 -14.30 0.14 1.07
N GLU A 68 -13.64 -0.69 0.27
CA GLU A 68 -12.69 -1.69 0.73
C GLU A 68 -11.26 -1.26 0.36
N LEU A 69 -10.39 -1.22 1.36
CA LEU A 69 -8.96 -0.93 1.20
C LEU A 69 -8.15 -2.17 1.52
N VAL A 70 -7.22 -2.53 0.63
CA VAL A 70 -6.32 -3.67 0.78
C VAL A 70 -4.89 -3.16 0.80
N TYR A 71 -4.13 -3.55 1.83
CA TYR A 71 -2.72 -3.20 2.00
C TYR A 71 -1.88 -4.47 2.04
N ASP A 72 -0.87 -4.56 1.19
CA ASP A 72 0.10 -5.65 1.26
C ASP A 72 1.04 -5.45 2.46
N LEU A 73 1.36 -6.56 3.13
CA LEU A 73 2.26 -6.61 4.27
C LEU A 73 3.70 -6.94 3.82
N PRO A 74 4.72 -6.53 4.59
CA PRO A 74 6.10 -6.88 4.31
C PRO A 74 6.30 -8.41 4.34
N LYS A 75 6.97 -8.97 3.33
CA LYS A 75 7.17 -10.43 3.19
C LYS A 75 7.99 -11.05 4.32
N GLU A 76 8.86 -10.26 4.95
CA GLU A 76 9.82 -10.70 5.97
C GLU A 76 9.41 -10.30 7.39
N GLU A 77 8.21 -9.72 7.57
CA GLU A 77 7.64 -9.39 8.89
C GLU A 77 6.27 -10.08 9.05
N PHE A 78 5.87 -10.36 10.29
CA PHE A 78 4.55 -10.92 10.57
C PHE A 78 3.94 -10.27 11.82
N PHE A 79 2.62 -10.20 11.84
CA PHE A 79 1.86 -9.62 12.94
C PHE A 79 1.18 -10.72 13.74
N VAL A 80 1.25 -10.61 15.06
CA VAL A 80 0.59 -11.54 15.99
C VAL A 80 -0.35 -10.75 16.87
N SER A 81 -1.63 -11.11 16.84
CA SER A 81 -2.63 -10.65 17.79
C SER A 81 -2.99 -11.79 18.72
N ILE A 82 -2.92 -11.55 20.03
CA ILE A 82 -3.19 -12.55 21.07
C ILE A 82 -4.26 -11.97 21.98
N ALA A 83 -5.33 -12.73 22.21
CA ALA A 83 -6.35 -12.44 23.20
C ALA A 83 -6.23 -13.46 24.34
N PRO A 84 -5.49 -13.16 25.42
CA PRO A 84 -5.39 -14.06 26.56
C PRO A 84 -6.76 -14.27 27.21
N TYR A 85 -6.99 -15.48 27.70
CA TYR A 85 -8.21 -15.85 28.41
C TYR A 85 -7.88 -16.73 29.61
N VAL A 86 -8.80 -16.78 30.58
CA VAL A 86 -8.62 -17.58 31.81
C VAL A 86 -9.30 -18.95 31.70
N ASN A 87 -10.57 -18.97 31.31
CA ASN A 87 -11.39 -20.19 31.33
C ASN A 87 -11.83 -20.65 29.93
N GLU A 88 -12.37 -19.74 29.12
CA GLU A 88 -12.94 -20.07 27.81
C GLU A 88 -12.44 -19.11 26.71
N THR A 89 -12.38 -19.60 25.48
CA THR A 89 -11.94 -18.87 24.29
C THR A 89 -12.83 -19.21 23.09
N HIS A 90 -12.62 -18.50 21.98
CA HIS A 90 -13.34 -18.71 20.72
C HIS A 90 -12.33 -19.07 19.61
N PRO A 91 -12.63 -20.06 18.75
CA PRO A 91 -11.87 -20.32 17.53
C PRO A 91 -12.18 -19.31 16.42
#